data_AF-A0A327ZS44-F1
#
_entry.id   AF-A0A327ZS44-F1
#
_cell.length_a   1.000
_cell.length_b   1.000
_cell.length_c   1.000
_cell.angle_alpha   90.00
_cell.angle_beta   90.00
_cell.angle_gamma   90.00
#
_symmetry.space_group_name_H-M   'P 1'
#
loop_
_entity.id
_entity.type
_entity.pdbx_description
1 polymer ?
#
loop_
_entity_poly.entity_id
_entity_poly.type
_entity_poly.pdbx_seq_one_letter_code
_entity_poly.pdbx_strand_id
1 'polypeptide(L)' 'MKKVFKTMTNNASIPLKLKLTRGLFPRTAEVLAEVDLETGEVAFKVSEEDLKKIKQNIE' A
#
# COMPACT_ATOMS: atom_id res chain seq x y z
N MET A 1 12.37 13.06 10.33
CA MET A 1 13.03 11.90 9.66
C MET A 1 11.96 10.90 9.28
N LYS A 2 11.94 10.40 8.03
CA LYS A 2 10.85 9.53 7.53
C LYS A 2 11.30 8.09 7.35
N LYS A 3 10.47 7.12 7.77
CA LYS A 3 10.72 5.68 7.56
C LYS A 3 9.50 4.99 6.99
N VAL A 4 9.72 4.07 6.06
CA VAL A 4 8.66 3.29 5.43
C VAL A 4 8.57 1.90 6.06
N PHE A 5 7.36 1.50 6.40
CA PHE A 5 7.02 0.19 6.97
C PHE A 5 6.01 -0.52 6.08
N LYS A 6 6.11 -1.86 6.03
CA LYS A 6 5.06 -2.69 5.46
C LYS A 6 3.88 -2.72 6.43
N THR A 7 2.69 -2.46 5.93
CA THR A 7 1.48 -2.60 6.74
C THR A 7 1.01 -4.05 6.71
N MET A 8 0.42 -4.51 7.81
CA MET A 8 0.01 -5.91 7.97
C MET A 8 -1.44 -5.97 8.45
N THR A 9 -2.18 -6.98 8.01
CA THR A 9 -3.46 -7.34 8.64
C THR A 9 -3.18 -8.04 9.97
N ASN A 10 -4.11 -7.96 10.91
CA ASN A 10 -3.96 -8.55 12.23
C ASN A 10 -3.77 -10.08 12.17
N ASN A 11 -2.82 -10.54 12.99
CA ASN A 11 -2.49 -11.93 13.36
C ASN A 11 -1.90 -12.88 12.29
N ALA A 12 -1.75 -12.46 11.02
CA ALA A 12 -1.34 -13.41 9.96
C ALA A 12 -0.08 -13.02 9.17
N SER A 13 0.60 -11.93 9.53
CA SER A 13 1.72 -11.40 8.74
C SER A 13 1.38 -11.16 7.26
N ILE A 14 0.10 -11.00 6.92
CA ILE A 14 -0.38 -10.78 5.55
C ILE A 14 -0.28 -9.29 5.27
N PRO A 15 0.35 -8.84 4.17
CA PRO A 15 0.39 -7.44 3.81
C PRO A 15 -1.03 -6.88 3.56
N LEU A 16 -1.31 -5.68 4.07
CA LEU A 16 -2.53 -4.97 3.68
C LEU A 16 -2.41 -4.55 2.21
N LYS A 17 -3.46 -4.78 1.42
CA LYS A 17 -3.45 -4.54 -0.02
C LYS A 17 -4.71 -3.83 -0.49
N LEU A 18 -4.55 -2.92 -1.45
CA LEU A 18 -5.66 -2.38 -2.24
C LEU A 18 -6.03 -3.38 -3.34
N LYS A 19 -7.32 -3.62 -3.55
CA LYS A 19 -7.84 -4.43 -4.66
C LYS A 19 -8.10 -3.51 -5.85
N LEU A 20 -7.38 -3.72 -6.95
CA LEU A 20 -7.43 -2.84 -8.12
C LEU A 20 -8.41 -3.32 -9.18
N THR A 21 -8.58 -4.63 -9.34
CA THR A 21 -9.51 -5.22 -10.32
C THR A 21 -10.42 -6.27 -9.68
N ARG A 22 -11.57 -6.51 -10.33
CA ARG A 22 -12.48 -7.62 -10.02
C ARG A 22 -12.20 -8.77 -11.00
N GLY A 23 -12.14 -10.01 -10.53
CA GLY A 23 -11.88 -11.19 -11.36
C GLY A 23 -11.24 -12.33 -10.56
N LEU A 24 -10.98 -13.46 -11.24
CA LEU A 24 -10.37 -14.66 -10.65
C LEU A 24 -8.91 -14.43 -10.20
N PHE A 25 -8.21 -13.49 -10.86
CA PHE A 25 -6.87 -13.05 -10.50
C PHE A 25 -6.87 -11.52 -10.28
N PRO A 26 -7.31 -11.05 -9.10
CA PRO A 26 -7.37 -9.62 -8.83
C PRO A 26 -5.96 -9.04 -8.77
N ARG A 27 -5.73 -7.94 -9.49
CA ARG A 27 -4.53 -7.13 -9.31
C ARG A 27 -4.62 -6.41 -7.98
N THR A 28 -3.51 -6.37 -7.26
CA THR A 28 -3.43 -5.76 -5.93
C THR A 28 -2.19 -4.87 -5.81
N ALA A 29 -2.28 -3.83 -5.00
CA ALA A 29 -1.15 -2.99 -4.60
C ALA A 29 -0.92 -3.11 -3.09
N GLU A 30 0.33 -3.24 -2.64
CA GLU A 30 0.65 -3.26 -1.21
C GLU A 30 0.55 -1.86 -0.61
N VAL A 31 -0.12 -1.75 0.54
CA VAL A 31 -0.20 -0.50 1.31
C VAL A 31 1.02 -0.42 2.23
N LEU A 32 1.72 0.69 2.17
CA LEU A 32 2.88 1.02 2.98
C LEU A 32 2.52 2.16 3.92
N ALA A 33 3.14 2.19 5.10
CA ALA A 33 3.04 3.31 6.03
C ALA A 33 4.36 4.09 5.99
N GLU A 34 4.30 5.37 5.64
CA GLU A 34 5.38 6.32 5.90
C GLU A 34 5.12 6.97 7.26
N VAL A 35 6.06 6.78 8.18
CA VAL A 35 5.99 7.34 9.53
C VAL A 35 7.00 8.47 9.63
N ASP A 36 6.54 9.66 9.99
CA ASP A 36 7.40 10.72 10.46
C ASP A 36 7.79 10.45 11.92
N LEU A 37 9.07 10.19 12.15
CA LEU A 37 9.59 9.81 13.46
C LEU A 37 9.76 11.00 14.42
N GLU A 38 9.57 12.23 13.95
CA GLU A 38 9.62 13.43 14.79
C GLU A 38 8.22 13.84 15.28
N THR A 39 7.21 13.75 14.42
CA THR A 39 5.84 14.18 14.74
C THR A 39 4.90 13.03 15.11
N GLY A 40 5.24 11.80 14.72
CA GLY A 40 4.35 10.65 14.85
C GLY A 40 3.26 10.57 13.78
N GLU A 41 3.28 11.45 12.78
CA GLU A 41 2.35 11.39 11.65
C GLU A 41 2.54 10.10 10.85
N VAL A 42 1.44 9.46 10.48
CA VAL A 42 1.42 8.25 9.65
C VAL A 42 0.64 8.52 8.38
N ALA A 43 1.30 8.39 7.23
CA ALA A 43 0.68 8.48 5.92
C ALA A 43 0.68 7.11 5.23
N PHE A 44 -0.47 6.67 4.73
CA PHE A 44 -0.57 5.47 3.92
C PHE A 44 -0.28 5.77 2.45
N LYS A 45 0.56 4.95 1.83
CA LYS A 45 0.95 5.10 0.42
C LYS A 45 1.12 3.76 -0.27
N VAL A 46 1.24 3.78 -1.59
CA VAL A 46 1.66 2.62 -2.40
C VAL A 46 3.02 2.93 -3.06
N SER A 47 3.69 1.91 -3.61
CA SER A 47 4.91 2.11 -4.38
C SER A 47 4.65 2.93 -5.65
N GLU A 48 5.66 3.60 -6.21
CA GLU A 48 5.52 4.28 -7.50
C GLU A 48 5.15 3.33 -8.64
N GLU A 49 5.68 2.10 -8.59
CA GLU A 49 5.36 1.05 -9.56
C GLU A 49 3.87 0.69 -9.49
N ASP A 50 3.33 0.49 -8.29
CA ASP A 50 1.92 0.18 -8.11
C ASP A 50 1.04 1.39 -8.41
N LEU A 51 1.49 2.62 -8.13
CA LEU A 51 0.79 3.84 -8.53
C LEU A 51 0.66 3.94 -10.07
N LYS A 52 1.71 3.59 -10.82
CA LYS A 52 1.65 3.52 -12.29
C LYS A 52 0.64 2.49 -12.75
N LYS A 53 0.62 1.29 -12.15
CA LYS A 53 -0.38 0.25 -12.45
C LYS A 53 -1.80 0.75 -12.13
N ILE A 54 -2.01 1.40 -10.98
CA ILE A 54 -3.32 1.94 -10.60
C ILE A 54 -3.81 2.93 -11.65
N LYS A 55 -2.97 3.90 -12.05
CA LYS A 55 -3.32 4.89 -13.09
C LYS A 55 -3.73 4.25 -14.41
N GLN A 56 -3.01 3.20 -14.84
CA GLN A 56 -3.33 2.45 -16.07
C GLN A 56 -4.64 1.63 -16.02
N ASN A 57 -5.22 1.37 -14.84
CA ASN A 57 -6.45 0.58 -14.71
C ASN A 57 -7.69 1.44 -14.32
N ILE A 58 -7.51 2.75 -14.13
CA ILE A 58 -8.61 3.69 -13.86
C ILE A 58 -9.08 4.38 -15.17
N GLU A 59 -8.24 4.39 -16.21
CA GLU A 59 -8.60 4.70 -17.61
C GLU A 59 -9.21 3.48 -18.32
#